data_AF-I3I7M5-F1
#
_entry.id   AF-I3I7M5-F1
#
_cell.length_a   1.000
_cell.length_b   1.000
_cell.length_c   1.000
_cell.angle_alpha   90.00
_cell.angle_beta   90.00
_cell.angle_gamma   90.00
#
_symmetry.space_group_name_H-M   'P 1'
#
loop_
_entity.id
_entity.type
_entity.pdbx_description
1 polymer ?
#
loop_
_entity_poly.entity_id
_entity_poly.type
_entity_poly.pdbx_seq_one_letter_code
_entity_poly.pdbx_strand_id
1 'polypeptide(L)'
;MKLNEIKISKTFSAIILIIVISVFLLPVLGMNFMFWLAERKEQAHYSALDEQVENRVQLVTLSLKKLQLTDPALFNCICEQALEQAKIPPSSSGGIDSVVELQWLGCANKGIASLDGIEALKQLSSIDLRDNAIVNINVLAQLRELENLDLSNNAVTSLEALATLPNLKEIRLSGNQPNSIKPLLSIATLKAVDMPDTTQIYCADLEVFLNEATFIARHTNHNQECKGEYSSDIGRVIALKNAGDTLTPEDESLLLEYELQQMKQKYKQKYQ
;
A
#
# COMPACT_ATOMS: atom_id res chain seq x y z
N MET A 1 42.12 -85.67 -5.66
CA MET A 1 40.96 -85.61 -6.58
C MET A 1 41.19 -84.47 -7.55
N LYS A 2 41.07 -84.73 -8.86
CA LYS A 2 41.27 -83.75 -9.95
C LYS A 2 40.19 -82.66 -9.88
N LEU A 3 40.56 -81.38 -9.88
CA LEU A 3 39.68 -80.35 -10.43
C LEU A 3 40.03 -80.20 -11.91
N ASN A 4 39.17 -80.75 -12.76
CA ASN A 4 39.23 -80.58 -14.21
C ASN A 4 39.07 -79.09 -14.57
N GLU A 5 39.91 -78.63 -15.49
CA GLU A 5 39.78 -77.36 -16.20
C GLU A 5 38.42 -77.28 -16.91
N ILE A 6 37.57 -76.33 -16.51
CA ILE A 6 36.37 -75.98 -17.26
C ILE A 6 36.81 -75.07 -18.41
N LYS A 7 36.95 -75.64 -19.62
CA LYS A 7 37.12 -74.85 -20.86
C LYS A 7 35.80 -74.15 -21.20
N ILE A 8 35.68 -72.90 -20.78
CA ILE A 8 34.57 -72.03 -21.17
C ILE A 8 34.71 -71.72 -22.67
N SER A 9 33.73 -72.13 -23.47
CA SER A 9 33.68 -71.85 -24.91
C SER A 9 33.61 -70.34 -25.18
N LYS A 10 34.30 -69.85 -26.21
CA LYS A 10 34.20 -68.45 -26.67
C LYS A 10 32.76 -68.02 -26.95
N THR A 11 31.88 -68.94 -27.38
CA THR A 11 30.45 -68.66 -27.58
C THR A 11 29.69 -68.46 -26.27
N PHE A 12 30.05 -69.19 -25.21
CA PHE A 12 29.44 -69.05 -23.89
C PHE A 12 29.86 -67.74 -23.21
N SER A 13 31.14 -67.35 -23.37
CA SER A 13 31.64 -66.04 -22.92
C SER A 13 30.97 -64.88 -23.67
N ALA A 14 30.73 -65.01 -24.98
CA ALA A 14 30.00 -64.01 -25.75
C ALA A 14 28.53 -63.87 -25.33
N ILE A 15 27.84 -64.98 -25.04
CA ILE A 15 26.45 -64.96 -24.55
C ILE A 15 26.36 -64.31 -23.17
N ILE A 16 27.27 -64.64 -22.25
CA ILE A 16 27.34 -63.99 -20.93
C ILE A 16 27.61 -62.49 -21.08
N LEU A 17 28.52 -62.09 -21.98
CA LEU A 17 28.81 -60.68 -22.23
C LEU A 17 27.58 -59.94 -22.80
N ILE A 18 26.85 -60.54 -23.74
CA ILE A 18 25.60 -59.97 -24.29
C ILE A 18 24.52 -59.88 -23.22
N ILE A 19 24.38 -60.88 -22.35
CA ILE A 19 23.44 -60.84 -21.21
C ILE A 19 23.85 -59.75 -20.21
N VAL A 20 25.14 -59.63 -19.88
CA VAL A 20 25.64 -58.58 -18.98
C VAL A 20 25.39 -57.19 -19.58
N ILE A 21 25.64 -57.01 -20.88
CA ILE A 21 25.39 -55.74 -21.55
C ILE A 21 23.89 -55.42 -21.61
N SER A 22 23.06 -56.39 -21.98
CA SER A 22 21.62 -56.18 -22.17
C SER A 22 20.83 -56.07 -20.87
N VAL A 23 21.20 -56.83 -19.84
CA VAL A 23 20.48 -56.87 -18.55
C VAL A 23 21.01 -55.84 -17.57
N PHE A 24 22.30 -55.49 -17.62
CA PHE A 24 22.90 -54.59 -16.63
C PHE A 24 23.35 -53.25 -17.21
N LEU A 25 24.00 -53.20 -18.38
CA LEU A 25 24.51 -51.93 -18.92
C LEU A 25 23.44 -51.09 -19.63
N LEU A 26 22.59 -51.70 -20.46
CA LEU A 26 21.54 -50.97 -21.18
C LEU A 26 20.51 -50.30 -20.26
N PRO A 27 20.02 -50.93 -19.17
CA PRO A 27 19.08 -50.29 -18.26
C PRO A 27 19.72 -49.14 -17.47
N VAL A 28 20.98 -49.28 -17.05
CA VAL A 28 21.73 -48.22 -16.34
C VAL A 28 22.01 -47.04 -17.27
N LEU A 29 22.41 -47.29 -18.52
CA LEU A 29 22.56 -46.25 -19.53
C LEU A 29 21.22 -45.56 -19.85
N GLY A 30 20.14 -46.32 -19.95
CA GLY A 30 18.78 -45.79 -20.15
C GLY A 30 18.31 -44.94 -18.98
N MET A 31 18.57 -45.36 -17.74
CA MET A 31 18.18 -44.63 -16.54
C MET A 31 18.99 -43.34 -16.37
N ASN A 32 20.29 -43.35 -16.66
CA ASN A 32 21.13 -42.15 -16.71
C ASN A 32 20.68 -41.17 -17.82
N PHE A 33 20.28 -41.69 -18.98
CA PHE A 33 19.76 -40.86 -20.08
C PHE A 33 18.39 -40.24 -19.74
N MET A 34 17.50 -40.99 -19.08
CA MET A 34 16.21 -40.47 -18.62
C MET A 34 16.37 -39.43 -17.51
N PHE A 35 17.33 -39.62 -16.59
CA PHE A 35 17.67 -38.63 -15.57
C PHE A 35 18.23 -37.35 -16.21
N TRP A 36 19.16 -37.49 -17.16
CA TRP A 36 19.70 -36.37 -17.94
C TRP A 36 18.62 -35.63 -18.76
N LEU A 37 17.65 -36.36 -19.34
CA LEU A 37 16.52 -35.76 -20.04
C LEU A 37 15.58 -35.01 -19.09
N ALA A 38 15.34 -35.54 -17.89
CA ALA A 38 14.54 -34.87 -16.87
C ALA A 38 15.22 -33.57 -16.42
N GLU A 39 16.52 -33.62 -16.12
CA GLU A 39 17.33 -32.48 -15.73
C GLU A 39 17.39 -31.41 -16.84
N ARG A 40 17.51 -31.81 -18.11
CA ARG A 40 17.43 -30.88 -19.25
C ARG A 40 16.06 -30.26 -19.43
N LYS A 41 14.97 -31.00 -19.22
CA LYS A 41 13.60 -30.45 -19.29
C LYS A 41 13.36 -29.46 -18.16
N GLU A 42 13.84 -29.78 -16.97
CA GLU A 42 13.76 -28.92 -15.80
C GLU A 42 14.57 -27.63 -15.98
N GLN A 43 15.82 -27.71 -16.44
CA GLN A 43 16.63 -26.53 -16.79
C GLN A 43 15.99 -25.69 -17.89
N ALA A 44 15.48 -26.30 -18.95
CA ALA A 44 14.82 -25.56 -20.03
C ALA A 44 13.52 -24.88 -19.57
N HIS A 45 12.80 -25.50 -18.63
CA HIS A 45 11.61 -24.92 -18.01
C HIS A 45 11.96 -23.71 -17.15
N TYR A 46 12.99 -23.81 -16.30
CA TYR A 46 13.47 -22.69 -15.50
C TYR A 46 14.02 -21.55 -16.38
N SER A 47 14.79 -21.85 -17.43
CA SER A 47 15.31 -20.81 -18.33
C SER A 47 14.21 -20.07 -19.11
N ALA A 48 13.16 -20.79 -19.52
CA ALA A 48 12.02 -20.17 -20.21
C ALA A 48 11.16 -19.31 -19.27
N LEU A 49 11.05 -19.71 -18.00
CA LEU A 49 10.37 -18.92 -16.97
C LEU A 49 11.15 -17.63 -16.68
N ASP A 50 12.48 -17.70 -16.56
CA ASP A 50 13.35 -16.54 -16.37
C ASP A 50 13.26 -15.55 -17.55
N GLU A 51 13.29 -16.05 -18.79
CA GLU A 51 13.15 -15.21 -19.99
C GLU A 51 11.77 -14.53 -20.06
N GLN A 52 10.70 -15.22 -19.67
CA GLN A 52 9.36 -14.62 -19.58
C GLN A 52 9.29 -13.53 -18.51
N VAL A 53 9.88 -13.75 -17.35
CA VAL A 53 9.93 -12.73 -16.28
C VAL A 53 10.73 -11.51 -16.74
N GLU A 54 11.90 -11.71 -17.36
CA GLU A 54 12.76 -10.63 -17.84
C GLU A 54 12.08 -9.78 -18.93
N ASN A 55 11.41 -10.42 -19.89
CA ASN A 55 10.62 -9.71 -20.90
C ASN A 55 9.48 -8.88 -20.30
N ARG A 56 8.81 -9.38 -19.25
CA ARG A 56 7.75 -8.65 -18.54
C ARG A 56 8.28 -7.46 -17.75
N VAL A 57 9.40 -7.65 -17.05
CA VAL A 57 10.11 -6.57 -16.36
C VAL A 57 10.49 -5.49 -17.36
N GLN A 58 11.04 -5.84 -18.53
CA GLN A 58 11.35 -4.87 -19.59
C GLN A 58 10.12 -4.12 -20.09
N LEU A 59 9.00 -4.81 -20.35
CA LEU A 59 7.76 -4.18 -20.81
C LEU A 59 7.18 -3.20 -19.79
N VAL A 60 7.09 -3.59 -18.52
CA VAL A 60 6.62 -2.73 -17.42
C VAL A 60 7.58 -1.54 -17.23
N THR A 61 8.88 -1.77 -17.28
CA THR A 61 9.91 -0.71 -17.17
C THR A 61 9.80 0.31 -18.31
N LEU A 62 9.65 -0.15 -19.56
CA LEU A 62 9.48 0.73 -20.73
C LEU A 62 8.18 1.54 -20.65
N SER A 63 7.15 0.93 -20.09
CA SER A 63 5.84 1.54 -19.88
C SER A 63 5.90 2.64 -18.83
N LEU A 64 6.56 2.38 -17.70
CA LEU A 64 6.76 3.32 -16.61
C LEU A 64 7.68 4.50 -16.97
N LYS A 65 8.69 4.27 -17.83
CA LYS A 65 9.54 5.36 -18.35
C LYS A 65 8.75 6.44 -19.10
N LYS A 66 7.53 6.13 -19.58
CA LYS A 66 6.66 7.14 -20.22
C LYS A 66 5.97 8.06 -19.22
N LEU A 67 5.84 7.64 -17.95
CA LEU A 67 5.11 8.39 -16.91
C LEU A 67 5.90 9.57 -16.34
N GLN A 68 7.11 9.86 -16.85
CA GLN A 68 7.97 10.95 -16.40
C GLN A 68 8.26 10.93 -14.88
N LEU A 69 8.24 9.74 -14.26
CA LEU A 69 8.60 9.54 -12.85
C LEU A 69 10.05 10.00 -12.62
N THR A 70 10.23 11.04 -11.81
CA THR A 70 11.55 11.66 -11.58
C THR A 70 12.29 11.03 -10.40
N ASP A 71 11.55 10.52 -9.41
CA ASP A 71 12.10 9.87 -8.22
C ASP A 71 12.37 8.38 -8.47
N PRO A 72 13.64 7.92 -8.39
CA PRO A 72 13.97 6.51 -8.62
C PRO A 72 13.36 5.55 -7.61
N ALA A 73 13.17 5.96 -6.36
CA ALA A 73 12.57 5.12 -5.33
C ALA A 73 11.07 4.93 -5.60
N LEU A 74 10.39 5.98 -6.03
CA LEU A 74 8.99 5.89 -6.46
C LEU A 74 8.86 5.00 -7.70
N PHE A 75 9.73 5.20 -8.70
CA PHE A 75 9.77 4.37 -9.89
C PHE A 75 9.93 2.88 -9.54
N ASN A 76 10.90 2.56 -8.68
CA ASN A 76 11.16 1.17 -8.27
C ASN A 76 9.98 0.59 -7.50
N CYS A 77 9.37 1.36 -6.60
CA CYS A 77 8.19 0.89 -5.86
C CYS A 77 7.00 0.59 -6.80
N ILE A 78 6.69 1.49 -7.74
CA ILE A 78 5.60 1.25 -8.70
C ILE A 78 5.94 0.06 -9.60
N CYS A 79 7.20 -0.11 -10.03
CA CYS A 79 7.65 -1.29 -10.76
C CYS A 79 7.38 -2.58 -9.97
N GLU A 80 7.84 -2.64 -8.71
CA GLU A 80 7.65 -3.78 -7.81
C GLU A 80 6.16 -4.10 -7.66
N GLN A 81 5.35 -3.09 -7.35
CA GLN A 81 3.90 -3.24 -7.15
C GLN A 81 3.18 -3.74 -8.40
N ALA A 82 3.51 -3.19 -9.57
CA ALA A 82 2.92 -3.60 -10.84
C ALA A 82 3.28 -5.04 -11.19
N LEU A 83 4.52 -5.46 -10.92
CA LEU A 83 4.96 -6.84 -11.15
C LEU A 83 4.27 -7.83 -10.20
N GLU A 84 4.09 -7.45 -8.93
CA GLU A 84 3.40 -8.27 -7.93
C GLU A 84 1.91 -8.48 -8.24
N GLN A 85 1.21 -7.43 -8.67
CA GLN A 85 -0.20 -7.54 -9.07
C GLN A 85 -0.37 -8.33 -10.37
N ALA A 86 0.64 -8.33 -11.22
CA ALA A 86 0.64 -9.07 -12.47
C ALA A 86 0.89 -10.59 -12.30
N LYS A 87 0.44 -11.22 -11.20
CA LYS A 87 0.27 -12.69 -11.07
C LYS A 87 -0.83 -13.27 -11.99
N ILE A 88 -0.96 -12.71 -13.19
CA ILE A 88 -1.98 -12.99 -14.21
C ILE A 88 -1.39 -13.97 -15.25
N PRO A 89 -2.13 -15.02 -15.67
CA PRO A 89 -1.70 -15.96 -16.71
C PRO A 89 -1.41 -15.25 -18.07
N PRO A 90 -0.60 -15.85 -18.95
CA PRO A 90 0.10 -15.20 -20.09
C PRO A 90 -0.78 -14.77 -21.28
N SER A 91 -1.97 -14.19 -21.05
CA SER A 91 -2.97 -14.01 -22.11
C SER A 91 -3.65 -12.64 -22.19
N SER A 92 -3.19 -11.63 -21.46
CA SER A 92 -3.62 -10.24 -21.67
C SER A 92 -2.41 -9.31 -21.81
N SER A 93 -2.59 -8.23 -22.56
CA SER A 93 -1.61 -7.31 -23.18
C SER A 93 -0.73 -6.51 -22.20
N GLY A 94 0.01 -7.21 -21.33
CA GLY A 94 0.79 -6.67 -20.23
C GLY A 94 1.91 -5.72 -20.67
N GLY A 95 1.69 -4.43 -20.46
CA GLY A 95 2.71 -3.40 -20.60
C GLY A 95 2.34 -2.15 -19.81
N ILE A 96 1.37 -1.37 -20.31
CA ILE A 96 0.92 -0.09 -19.72
C ILE A 96 -0.42 -0.23 -19.01
N ASP A 97 -1.37 -0.95 -19.61
CA ASP A 97 -2.75 -1.01 -19.12
C ASP A 97 -2.80 -1.48 -17.66
N SER A 98 -2.00 -2.50 -17.31
CA SER A 98 -1.92 -3.03 -15.94
C SER A 98 -1.36 -2.05 -14.90
N VAL A 99 -0.54 -1.08 -15.32
CA VAL A 99 0.01 -0.06 -14.41
C VAL A 99 -1.00 1.08 -14.21
N VAL A 100 -1.69 1.49 -15.27
CA VAL A 100 -2.72 2.53 -15.22
C VAL A 100 -3.95 2.07 -14.44
N GLU A 101 -4.16 0.76 -14.34
CA GLU A 101 -5.21 0.12 -13.53
C GLU A 101 -4.87 -0.07 -12.06
N LEU A 102 -3.68 0.35 -11.59
CA LEU A 102 -3.32 0.25 -10.17
C LEU A 102 -4.33 1.03 -9.30
N GLN A 103 -5.02 0.31 -8.42
CA GLN A 103 -5.94 0.89 -7.44
C GLN A 103 -5.29 1.12 -6.08
N TRP A 104 -4.28 0.32 -5.75
CA TRP A 104 -3.55 0.41 -4.48
C TRP A 104 -2.04 0.49 -4.72
N LEU A 105 -1.38 1.39 -4.01
CA LEU A 105 0.08 1.58 -4.04
C LEU A 105 0.66 1.59 -2.62
N GLY A 106 1.53 0.62 -2.32
CA GLY A 106 2.24 0.54 -1.04
C GLY A 106 3.74 0.82 -1.17
N CYS A 107 4.16 2.02 -0.79
CA CYS A 107 5.55 2.49 -0.89
C CYS A 107 6.11 3.01 0.45
N ALA A 108 5.71 2.36 1.54
CA ALA A 108 6.21 2.69 2.87
C ALA A 108 7.73 2.46 2.99
N ASN A 109 8.45 3.39 3.63
CA ASN A 109 9.88 3.27 3.94
C ASN A 109 10.76 2.96 2.72
N LYS A 110 10.61 3.75 1.65
CA LYS A 110 11.37 3.60 0.39
C LYS A 110 12.34 4.76 0.12
N GLY A 111 12.33 5.81 0.96
CA GLY A 111 13.16 6.99 0.77
C GLY A 111 12.70 7.92 -0.35
N ILE A 112 11.39 7.90 -0.65
CA ILE A 112 10.78 8.72 -1.70
C ILE A 112 10.78 10.19 -1.28
N ALA A 113 11.21 11.08 -2.16
CA ALA A 113 11.24 12.53 -1.93
C ALA A 113 10.33 13.30 -2.89
N SER A 114 10.16 12.84 -4.13
CA SER A 114 9.22 13.42 -5.10
C SER A 114 8.14 12.45 -5.52
N LEU A 115 6.95 13.00 -5.75
CA LEU A 115 5.78 12.28 -6.26
C LEU A 115 5.51 12.56 -7.75
N ASP A 116 6.35 13.35 -8.43
CA ASP A 116 6.12 13.71 -9.83
C ASP A 116 5.96 12.46 -10.72
N GLY A 117 4.95 12.48 -11.58
CA GLY A 117 4.58 11.37 -12.46
C GLY A 117 3.55 10.42 -11.85
N ILE A 118 3.29 10.49 -10.54
CA ILE A 118 2.24 9.69 -9.88
C ILE A 118 0.85 10.06 -10.40
N GLU A 119 0.65 11.30 -10.86
CA GLU A 119 -0.63 11.81 -11.38
C GLU A 119 -1.13 11.05 -12.61
N ALA A 120 -0.28 10.26 -13.26
CA ALA A 120 -0.67 9.42 -14.39
C ALA A 120 -1.43 8.15 -13.94
N LEU A 121 -1.33 7.75 -12.67
CA LEU A 121 -1.99 6.58 -12.10
C LEU A 121 -3.41 6.93 -11.63
N LYS A 122 -4.28 7.28 -12.58
CA LYS A 122 -5.61 7.86 -12.31
C LYS A 122 -6.59 6.98 -11.52
N GLN A 123 -6.37 5.66 -11.49
CA GLN A 123 -7.23 4.72 -10.80
C GLN A 123 -6.85 4.46 -9.34
N LEU A 124 -5.77 5.09 -8.84
CA LEU A 124 -5.35 4.94 -7.45
C LEU A 124 -6.44 5.43 -6.50
N SER A 125 -6.98 4.51 -5.71
CA SER A 125 -7.95 4.76 -4.65
C SER A 125 -7.33 4.68 -3.26
N SER A 126 -6.19 4.01 -3.11
CA SER A 126 -5.51 3.92 -1.82
C SER A 126 -3.99 3.97 -1.98
N ILE A 127 -3.34 4.84 -1.20
CA ILE A 127 -1.90 5.08 -1.26
C ILE A 127 -1.30 5.04 0.15
N ASP A 128 -0.28 4.22 0.35
CA ASP A 128 0.54 4.17 1.56
C ASP A 128 1.97 4.66 1.25
N LEU A 129 2.30 5.86 1.73
CA LEU A 129 3.59 6.54 1.53
C LEU A 129 4.27 6.87 2.86
N ARG A 130 3.94 6.14 3.94
CA ARG A 130 4.53 6.42 5.26
C ARG A 130 6.05 6.23 5.31
N ASP A 131 6.70 6.89 6.25
CA ASP A 131 8.14 6.78 6.51
C ASP A 131 9.01 7.12 5.28
N ASN A 132 8.69 8.22 4.59
CA ASN A 132 9.45 8.72 3.44
C ASN A 132 9.95 10.16 3.71
N ALA A 133 10.45 10.84 2.68
CA ALA A 133 10.98 12.20 2.76
C ALA A 133 10.15 13.19 1.92
N ILE A 134 8.85 12.93 1.78
CA ILE A 134 7.96 13.71 0.90
C ILE A 134 7.66 15.06 1.55
N VAL A 135 7.85 16.14 0.78
CA VAL A 135 7.52 17.52 1.19
C VAL A 135 6.35 18.07 0.39
N ASN A 136 6.35 17.83 -0.93
CA ASN A 136 5.39 18.37 -1.87
C ASN A 136 4.42 17.28 -2.33
N ILE A 137 3.13 17.51 -2.08
CA ILE A 137 2.04 16.60 -2.44
C ILE A 137 1.09 17.17 -3.50
N ASN A 138 1.45 18.28 -4.15
CA ASN A 138 0.57 18.99 -5.09
C ASN A 138 0.08 18.13 -6.25
N VAL A 139 0.91 17.19 -6.72
CA VAL A 139 0.56 16.24 -7.79
C VAL A 139 -0.59 15.32 -7.41
N LEU A 140 -0.85 15.09 -6.11
CA LEU A 140 -1.95 14.25 -5.66
C LEU A 140 -3.32 14.84 -5.98
N ALA A 141 -3.45 16.17 -6.13
CA ALA A 141 -4.71 16.84 -6.52
C ALA A 141 -5.31 16.32 -7.83
N GLN A 142 -4.53 15.60 -8.63
CA GLN A 142 -4.92 15.03 -9.92
C GLN A 142 -5.47 13.59 -9.82
N LEU A 143 -5.44 12.98 -8.64
CA LEU A 143 -5.89 11.61 -8.37
C LEU A 143 -7.32 11.59 -7.84
N ARG A 144 -8.29 11.79 -8.73
CA ARG A 144 -9.70 11.99 -8.35
C ARG A 144 -10.36 10.78 -7.70
N GLU A 145 -9.85 9.58 -7.93
CA GLU A 145 -10.35 8.34 -7.33
C GLU A 145 -9.77 8.08 -5.93
N LEU A 146 -8.83 8.91 -5.45
CA LEU A 146 -8.15 8.69 -4.18
C LEU A 146 -9.12 8.80 -3.00
N GLU A 147 -9.25 7.70 -2.25
CA GLU A 147 -10.08 7.60 -1.06
C GLU A 147 -9.25 7.55 0.22
N ASN A 148 -8.14 6.81 0.20
CA ASN A 148 -7.33 6.53 1.38
C ASN A 148 -5.87 6.96 1.16
N LEU A 149 -5.34 7.78 2.06
CA LEU A 149 -3.98 8.31 1.93
C LEU A 149 -3.22 8.25 3.27
N ASP A 150 -2.11 7.52 3.29
CA ASP A 150 -1.19 7.51 4.42
C ASP A 150 0.10 8.26 4.05
N LEU A 151 0.34 9.39 4.71
CA LEU A 151 1.53 10.22 4.57
C LEU A 151 2.32 10.28 5.88
N SER A 152 2.06 9.38 6.83
CA SER A 152 2.67 9.42 8.16
C SER A 152 4.21 9.44 8.09
N ASN A 153 4.87 10.15 9.00
CA ASN A 153 6.32 10.28 9.08
C ASN A 153 6.95 10.74 7.75
N ASN A 154 6.47 11.86 7.22
CA ASN A 154 7.05 12.59 6.10
C ASN A 154 7.39 14.03 6.54
N ALA A 155 7.67 14.92 5.58
CA ALA A 155 7.96 16.33 5.82
C ALA A 155 6.94 17.26 5.12
N VAL A 156 5.67 16.83 5.05
CA VAL A 156 4.60 17.59 4.40
C VAL A 156 4.27 18.84 5.21
N THR A 157 4.29 20.00 4.54
CA THR A 157 4.04 21.32 5.14
C THR A 157 2.79 22.02 4.60
N SER A 158 2.27 21.58 3.46
CA SER A 158 1.07 22.14 2.82
C SER A 158 0.10 21.03 2.46
N LEU A 159 -1.18 21.26 2.76
CA LEU A 159 -2.28 20.32 2.53
C LEU A 159 -3.25 20.79 1.43
N GLU A 160 -2.96 21.91 0.76
CA GLU A 160 -3.85 22.53 -0.25
C GLU A 160 -4.26 21.57 -1.37
N ALA A 161 -3.35 20.67 -1.77
CA ALA A 161 -3.62 19.65 -2.78
C ALA A 161 -4.84 18.77 -2.47
N LEU A 162 -5.06 18.50 -1.18
CA LEU A 162 -6.06 17.55 -0.70
C LEU A 162 -7.48 18.11 -0.73
N ALA A 163 -7.64 19.44 -0.61
CA ALA A 163 -8.94 20.12 -0.64
C ALA A 163 -9.72 19.88 -1.94
N THR A 164 -9.03 19.47 -3.00
CA THR A 164 -9.61 19.26 -4.33
C THR A 164 -10.00 17.81 -4.61
N LEU A 165 -9.75 16.89 -3.67
CA LEU A 165 -9.99 15.46 -3.84
C LEU A 165 -11.45 15.11 -3.49
N PRO A 166 -12.29 14.76 -4.48
CA PRO A 166 -13.73 14.65 -4.29
C PRO A 166 -14.16 13.39 -3.53
N ASN A 167 -13.28 12.39 -3.43
CA ASN A 167 -13.59 11.07 -2.88
C ASN A 167 -12.75 10.73 -1.63
N LEU A 168 -11.94 11.66 -1.13
CA LEU A 168 -11.01 11.38 -0.03
C LEU A 168 -11.80 11.13 1.27
N LYS A 169 -11.60 9.96 1.86
CA LYS A 169 -12.30 9.46 3.06
C LYS A 169 -11.36 9.31 4.24
N GLU A 170 -10.14 8.83 4.04
CA GLU A 170 -9.19 8.61 5.12
C GLU A 170 -7.85 9.27 4.84
N ILE A 171 -7.32 9.98 5.83
CA ILE A 171 -5.97 10.51 5.75
C ILE A 171 -5.18 10.31 7.05
N ARG A 172 -3.90 9.93 6.93
CA ARG A 172 -2.96 9.90 8.05
C ARG A 172 -1.77 10.84 7.82
N LEU A 173 -1.53 11.70 8.80
CA LEU A 173 -0.53 12.78 8.75
C LEU A 173 0.38 12.79 9.98
N SER A 174 0.34 11.76 10.85
CA SER A 174 1.23 11.67 12.02
C SER A 174 2.69 11.90 11.61
N GLY A 175 3.50 12.53 12.47
CA GLY A 175 4.90 12.83 12.15
C GLY A 175 5.16 13.90 11.06
N ASN A 176 4.14 14.56 10.51
CA ASN A 176 4.30 15.73 9.62
C ASN A 176 4.21 17.07 10.38
N GLN A 177 4.36 18.19 9.66
CA GLN A 177 4.27 19.55 10.22
C GLN A 177 3.57 20.52 9.25
N PRO A 178 2.29 20.31 8.91
CA PRO A 178 1.55 21.22 8.05
C PRO A 178 1.38 22.59 8.70
N ASN A 179 1.57 23.66 7.92
CA ASN A 179 1.39 25.04 8.39
C ASN A 179 -0.07 25.35 8.76
N SER A 180 -1.01 24.63 8.16
CA SER A 180 -2.44 24.76 8.43
C SER A 180 -3.18 23.48 8.07
N ILE A 181 -4.22 23.14 8.85
CA ILE A 181 -5.15 22.04 8.55
C ILE A 181 -6.41 22.52 7.82
N LYS A 182 -6.55 23.82 7.56
CA LYS A 182 -7.74 24.39 6.91
C LYS A 182 -8.14 23.72 5.59
N PRO A 183 -7.22 23.28 4.72
CA PRO A 183 -7.60 22.57 3.49
C PRO A 183 -8.46 21.32 3.76
N LEU A 184 -8.21 20.61 4.86
CA LEU A 184 -8.98 19.41 5.21
C LEU A 184 -10.43 19.74 5.60
N LEU A 185 -10.70 20.95 6.10
CA LEU A 185 -12.06 21.41 6.49
C LEU A 185 -13.03 21.44 5.32
N SER A 186 -12.51 21.59 4.10
CA SER A 186 -13.31 21.71 2.90
C SER A 186 -13.71 20.36 2.28
N ILE A 187 -13.19 19.25 2.82
CA ILE A 187 -13.37 17.91 2.26
C ILE A 187 -14.58 17.24 2.91
N ALA A 188 -15.76 17.40 2.30
CA ALA A 188 -17.02 16.86 2.83
C ALA A 188 -17.05 15.32 2.93
N THR A 189 -16.25 14.61 2.15
CA THR A 189 -16.21 13.14 2.13
C THR A 189 -15.33 12.52 3.21
N LEU A 190 -14.57 13.33 3.94
CA LEU A 190 -13.58 12.87 4.90
C LEU A 190 -14.29 12.18 6.09
N LYS A 191 -13.86 10.97 6.42
CA LYS A 191 -14.45 10.12 7.46
C LYS A 191 -13.46 9.70 8.53
N ALA A 192 -12.15 9.82 8.30
CA ALA A 192 -11.14 9.56 9.30
C ALA A 192 -9.90 10.39 9.02
N VAL A 193 -9.39 11.05 10.06
CA VAL A 193 -8.15 11.82 10.00
C VAL A 193 -7.28 11.47 11.18
N ASP A 194 -6.05 11.02 10.93
CA ASP A 194 -4.98 10.94 11.91
C ASP A 194 -4.07 12.18 11.76
N MET A 195 -3.95 12.96 12.83
CA MET A 195 -3.34 14.28 12.80
C MET A 195 -1.86 14.26 13.20
N PRO A 196 -1.05 15.25 12.77
CA PRO A 196 0.33 15.38 13.21
C PRO A 196 0.44 15.84 14.67
N ASP A 197 1.32 15.20 15.44
CA ASP A 197 1.64 15.50 16.85
C ASP A 197 2.00 16.98 17.12
N THR A 198 2.46 17.69 16.09
CA THR A 198 3.02 19.05 16.15
C THR A 198 2.00 20.16 15.91
N THR A 199 0.78 19.83 15.51
CA THR A 199 -0.22 20.85 15.15
C THR A 199 -0.88 21.41 16.41
N GLN A 200 -0.74 22.72 16.65
CA GLN A 200 -1.62 23.42 17.59
C GLN A 200 -3.01 23.50 16.94
N ILE A 201 -3.88 22.55 17.29
CA ILE A 201 -5.27 22.56 16.85
C ILE A 201 -6.07 23.29 17.92
N TYR A 202 -6.64 24.44 17.57
CA TYR A 202 -7.62 25.09 18.44
C TYR A 202 -8.92 24.30 18.33
N CYS A 203 -9.60 24.01 19.46
CA CYS A 203 -10.82 23.20 19.39
C CYS A 203 -11.92 23.88 18.53
N ALA A 204 -11.87 25.21 18.32
CA ALA A 204 -12.72 25.94 17.37
C ALA A 204 -12.51 25.54 15.89
N ASP A 205 -11.29 25.12 15.52
CA ASP A 205 -11.04 24.59 14.17
C ASP A 205 -11.68 23.20 14.01
N LEU A 206 -11.74 22.39 15.09
CA LEU A 206 -12.45 21.10 15.12
C LEU A 206 -13.97 21.26 15.02
N GLU A 207 -14.54 22.35 15.51
CA GLU A 207 -15.99 22.64 15.43
C GLU A 207 -16.48 22.77 13.98
N VAL A 208 -15.65 23.27 13.06
CA VAL A 208 -15.99 23.38 11.62
C VAL A 208 -15.93 22.02 10.91
N PHE A 209 -15.11 21.07 11.39
CA PHE A 209 -14.98 19.72 10.82
C PHE A 209 -16.21 18.82 11.07
N LEU A 210 -17.06 19.14 12.05
CA LEU A 210 -18.02 18.20 12.64
C LEU A 210 -19.33 18.02 11.85
N ASN A 211 -19.40 18.52 10.62
CA ASN A 211 -20.64 18.46 9.85
C ASN A 211 -20.87 17.16 9.08
N GLU A 212 -20.05 16.09 9.23
CA GLU A 212 -20.34 14.70 8.82
C GLU A 212 -19.16 13.69 8.98
N ALA A 213 -17.96 14.14 9.41
CA ALA A 213 -16.74 13.32 9.48
C ALA A 213 -16.51 12.65 10.86
N THR A 214 -16.15 11.35 10.90
CA THR A 214 -15.59 10.70 12.10
C THR A 214 -14.12 11.11 12.24
N PHE A 215 -13.68 11.47 13.46
CA PHE A 215 -12.32 11.94 13.68
C PHE A 215 -11.58 11.02 14.66
N ILE A 216 -10.36 10.60 14.31
CA ILE A 216 -9.52 9.77 15.16
C ILE A 216 -8.19 10.52 15.39
N ALA A 217 -8.21 11.55 16.23
CA ALA A 217 -6.97 12.12 16.75
C ALA A 217 -6.33 11.14 17.74
N ARG A 218 -5.24 10.50 17.33
CA ARG A 218 -4.36 9.75 18.23
C ARG A 218 -3.10 10.58 18.47
N HIS A 219 -2.77 10.86 19.73
CA HIS A 219 -1.48 11.43 20.18
C HIS A 219 -1.17 12.93 19.95
N THR A 220 -2.15 13.82 20.01
CA THR A 220 -1.85 15.26 20.13
C THR A 220 -1.38 15.61 21.56
N ASN A 221 -0.06 15.64 21.78
CA ASN A 221 0.58 15.97 23.07
C ASN A 221 0.27 17.40 23.58
N HIS A 222 -0.40 18.23 22.79
CA HIS A 222 -0.82 19.60 23.14
C HIS A 222 -2.32 19.75 23.44
N ASN A 223 -3.09 18.64 23.49
CA ASN A 223 -4.50 18.65 23.92
C ASN A 223 -4.66 18.71 25.44
N GLN A 224 -4.00 19.65 26.12
CA GLN A 224 -4.33 19.89 27.53
C GLN A 224 -5.80 20.35 27.71
N GLU A 225 -6.49 20.79 26.64
CA GLU A 225 -7.88 21.26 26.69
C GLU A 225 -8.89 20.51 25.80
N CYS A 226 -8.51 19.88 24.67
CA CYS A 226 -9.48 19.08 23.90
C CYS A 226 -9.60 17.65 24.48
N LYS A 227 -10.28 17.48 25.62
CA LYS A 227 -10.64 16.18 26.22
C LYS A 227 -12.12 15.86 25.98
N GLY A 228 -12.40 14.87 25.14
CA GLY A 228 -13.75 14.31 24.98
C GLY A 228 -13.84 13.36 23.79
N GLU A 229 -14.70 12.34 23.90
CA GLU A 229 -15.31 11.70 22.73
C GLU A 229 -16.32 12.71 22.16
N TYR A 230 -15.96 13.39 21.08
CA TYR A 230 -16.87 14.32 20.42
C TYR A 230 -17.83 13.48 19.56
N SER A 231 -19.07 13.36 20.03
CA SER A 231 -20.18 12.90 19.18
C SER A 231 -20.36 13.93 18.05
N SER A 232 -20.55 13.45 16.82
CA SER A 232 -20.82 14.26 15.63
C SER A 232 -21.93 15.29 15.88
N ASP A 233 -22.91 14.91 16.69
CA ASP A 233 -24.11 15.71 16.90
C ASP A 233 -23.85 16.96 17.76
N ILE A 234 -23.08 16.84 18.85
CA ILE A 234 -22.79 17.99 19.72
C ILE A 234 -21.82 18.98 19.04
N GLY A 235 -20.92 18.45 18.21
CA GLY A 235 -20.02 19.24 17.39
C GLY A 235 -20.76 20.16 16.41
N ARG A 236 -21.69 19.59 15.65
CA ARG A 236 -22.58 20.34 14.74
C ARG A 236 -23.34 21.45 15.47
N VAL A 237 -23.89 21.15 16.64
CA VAL A 237 -24.71 22.09 17.41
C VAL A 237 -23.91 23.30 17.92
N ILE A 238 -22.69 23.08 18.42
CA ILE A 238 -21.81 24.17 18.86
C ILE A 238 -21.41 25.07 17.68
N ALA A 239 -21.13 24.47 16.51
CA ALA A 239 -20.81 25.21 15.30
C ALA A 239 -21.98 26.10 14.83
N LEU A 240 -23.20 25.56 14.78
CA LEU A 240 -24.41 26.34 14.46
C LEU A 240 -24.60 27.52 15.41
N LYS A 241 -24.42 27.29 16.73
CA LYS A 241 -24.48 28.36 17.74
C LYS A 241 -23.42 29.44 17.51
N ASN A 242 -22.19 29.07 17.18
CA ASN A 242 -21.07 29.99 16.96
C ASN A 242 -21.19 30.77 15.63
N ALA A 243 -21.81 30.16 14.61
CA ALA A 243 -22.15 30.81 13.35
C ALA A 243 -23.36 31.77 13.47
N GLY A 244 -24.11 31.71 14.58
CA GLY A 244 -25.32 32.49 14.80
C GLY A 244 -26.57 31.91 14.12
N ASP A 245 -26.51 30.64 13.73
CA ASP A 245 -27.64 29.92 13.15
C ASP A 245 -28.69 29.57 14.21
N THR A 246 -29.93 29.34 13.77
CA THR A 246 -31.02 28.95 14.67
C THR A 246 -30.91 27.45 15.00
N LEU A 247 -30.80 27.14 16.28
CA LEU A 247 -30.78 25.76 16.77
C LEU A 247 -32.19 25.15 16.77
N THR A 248 -32.30 23.86 16.47
CA THR A 248 -33.54 23.11 16.70
C THR A 248 -33.71 22.79 18.20
N PRO A 249 -34.91 22.45 18.68
CA PRO A 249 -35.10 22.05 20.09
C PRO A 249 -34.26 20.84 20.50
N GLU A 250 -33.99 19.92 19.58
CA GLU A 250 -33.12 18.76 19.79
C GLU A 250 -31.65 19.20 19.94
N ASP A 251 -31.21 20.16 19.11
CA ASP A 251 -29.90 20.78 19.21
C ASP A 251 -29.71 21.50 20.55
N GLU A 252 -30.70 22.30 20.97
CA GLU A 252 -30.67 23.00 22.26
C GLU A 252 -30.58 22.03 23.44
N SER A 253 -31.33 20.93 23.39
CA SER A 253 -31.28 19.88 24.42
C SER A 253 -29.91 19.23 24.51
N LEU A 254 -29.30 18.92 23.37
CA LEU A 254 -27.98 18.30 23.30
C LEU A 254 -26.89 19.24 23.83
N LEU A 255 -26.97 20.52 23.46
CA LEU A 255 -26.06 21.57 23.95
C LEU A 255 -26.15 21.74 25.47
N LEU A 256 -27.37 21.74 26.01
CA LEU A 256 -27.60 21.88 27.44
C LEU A 256 -27.00 20.69 28.22
N GLU A 257 -27.17 19.47 27.70
CA GLU A 257 -26.60 18.26 28.31
C GLU A 257 -25.06 18.32 28.34
N TYR A 258 -24.45 18.75 27.23
CA TYR A 258 -23.01 18.95 27.15
C TYR A 258 -22.50 20.00 28.15
N GLU A 259 -23.11 21.19 28.20
CA GLU A 259 -22.74 22.27 29.13
C GLU A 259 -22.85 21.79 30.59
N LEU A 260 -23.89 21.00 30.92
CA LEU A 260 -24.09 20.41 32.24
C LEU A 260 -22.97 19.42 32.61
N GLN A 261 -22.54 18.58 31.67
CA GLN A 261 -21.42 17.65 31.90
C GLN A 261 -20.11 18.40 32.16
N GLN A 262 -19.82 19.45 31.38
CA GLN A 262 -18.64 20.30 31.58
C GLN A 262 -18.65 20.97 32.95
N MET A 263 -19.80 21.48 33.39
CA MET A 263 -19.94 22.04 34.75
C MET A 263 -19.69 21.01 35.85
N LYS A 264 -20.23 19.79 35.71
CA LYS A 264 -19.99 18.69 36.66
C LYS A 264 -18.52 18.33 36.77
N GLN A 265 -17.80 18.29 35.64
CA GLN A 265 -16.36 18.01 35.63
C GLN A 265 -15.56 19.13 36.31
N LYS A 266 -15.84 20.40 35.98
CA LYS A 266 -15.19 21.55 36.64
C LYS A 266 -15.44 21.56 38.15
N TYR A 267 -16.67 21.24 38.57
CA TYR A 267 -16.98 21.10 39.99
C TYR A 267 -16.16 20.00 40.64
N LYS A 268 -16.11 18.80 40.03
CA LYS A 268 -15.31 17.68 40.54
C LYS A 268 -13.83 18.02 40.68
N GLN A 269 -13.25 18.72 39.70
CA GLN A 269 -11.83 19.15 39.74
C GLN A 269 -11.56 20.22 40.79
N LYS A 270 -12.54 21.07 41.11
CA LYS A 270 -12.37 22.16 42.08
C LYS A 270 -12.46 21.68 43.53
N TYR A 271 -13.11 20.54 43.78
CA TYR A 271 -13.46 20.06 45.12
C TYR A 271 -12.95 18.64 45.43
N GLN A 272 -12.01 18.12 44.64
CA GLN A 272 -11.22 16.91 44.92
C GLN A 272 -9.74 17.26 44.99
#